data_AF-A0A6C1QJT5-F1
#
_entry.id   AF-A0A6C1QJT5-F1
#
_cell.length_a   1.000
_cell.length_b   1.000
_cell.length_c   1.000
_cell.angle_alpha   90.00
_cell.angle_beta   90.00
_cell.angle_gamma   90.00
#
_symmetry.space_group_name_H-M   'P 1'
#
loop_
_entity.id
_entity.type
_entity.pdbx_description
1 polymer ?
#
loop_
_entity_poly.entity_id
_entity_poly.type
_entity_poly.pdbx_seq_one_letter_code
_entity_poly.pdbx_strand_id
1 'polypeptide(L)'
;MRTFSFLPLFAIFGLFLLNSCDKDLFDVTETFTFEHEFVVFENDDSFQEFVSINLSQKETLIEQYGSKIKKIEIQEVKYHLKAHTGSQEQKLVNLSLKSANADGSDPQSIVELQDVVLSGLLNNPTVLNVNSQGIQKLNNLIENSPHSFGLFMEAQVDETPADFTVVFTFRTRMTANPLN
;
A
#
# COMPACT_ATOMS: atom_id res chain seq x y z
N MET A 1 84.05 3.20 27.11
CA MET A 1 84.09 2.73 25.72
C MET A 1 82.64 2.60 25.25
N ARG A 2 82.24 3.36 24.21
CA ARG A 2 81.03 3.26 23.35
C ARG A 2 79.64 3.28 24.03
N THR A 3 78.91 4.41 24.03
CA THR A 3 77.98 4.93 22.98
C THR A 3 76.88 3.95 22.54
N PHE A 4 75.60 4.26 22.77
CA PHE A 4 74.70 4.81 21.74
C PHE A 4 73.33 5.19 22.35
N SER A 5 72.87 6.37 21.95
CA SER A 5 71.57 6.98 22.22
C SER A 5 70.54 6.48 21.20
N PHE A 6 69.24 6.38 21.53
CA PHE A 6 68.14 6.71 20.62
C PHE A 6 66.84 6.97 21.40
N LEU A 7 66.27 8.14 21.13
CA LEU A 7 64.99 8.70 21.63
C LEU A 7 63.93 8.51 20.50
N PRO A 8 62.69 8.98 20.69
CA PRO A 8 61.42 8.26 20.52
C PRO A 8 60.87 8.20 19.08
N LEU A 9 59.90 7.32 18.81
CA LEU A 9 59.10 7.39 17.58
C LEU A 9 57.67 7.84 17.90
N PHE A 10 57.42 9.13 17.64
CA PHE A 10 56.09 9.66 17.36
C PHE A 10 55.66 9.15 15.98
N ALA A 11 54.44 8.61 15.87
CA ALA A 11 53.70 8.57 14.62
C ALA A 11 52.20 8.77 14.92
N ILE A 12 51.83 10.02 15.13
CA ILE A 12 50.50 10.54 14.78
C ILE A 12 50.49 10.57 13.25
N PHE A 13 49.64 9.79 12.58
CA PHE A 13 49.08 10.12 11.26
C PHE A 13 48.05 9.07 10.84
N GLY A 14 46.92 9.53 10.29
CA GLY A 14 45.96 8.69 9.58
C GLY A 14 44.56 8.66 10.20
N LEU A 15 43.87 9.81 10.27
CA LEU A 15 42.89 10.22 9.24
C LEU A 15 41.61 9.38 9.25
N PHE A 16 40.54 9.99 9.76
CA PHE A 16 39.26 10.09 9.07
C PHE A 16 38.81 8.87 8.24
N LEU A 17 38.19 7.90 8.91
CA LEU A 17 37.23 7.00 8.27
C LEU A 17 35.84 7.11 8.92
N LEU A 18 35.43 8.32 9.29
CA LEU A 18 34.00 8.65 9.50
C LEU A 18 33.35 9.10 8.18
N ASN A 19 33.76 8.52 7.05
CA ASN A 19 33.11 8.70 5.76
C ASN A 19 32.21 7.50 5.46
N SER A 20 31.20 7.32 6.32
CA SER A 20 29.89 6.74 5.98
C SER A 20 29.07 6.72 7.27
N CYS A 21 28.56 7.89 7.69
CA CYS A 21 27.38 7.88 8.55
C CYS A 21 26.28 7.19 7.75
N ASP A 22 26.02 5.93 8.05
CA ASP A 22 24.90 5.18 7.50
C ASP A 22 23.62 5.97 7.74
N LYS A 23 23.04 6.52 6.67
CA LYS A 23 21.75 7.22 6.70
C LYS A 23 20.59 6.32 7.15
N ASP A 24 20.85 5.04 7.34
CA ASP A 24 19.87 4.00 7.64
C ASP A 24 20.00 3.46 9.07
N LEU A 25 20.95 3.95 9.89
CA LEU A 25 21.20 3.47 11.26
C LEU A 25 20.02 3.73 12.23
N PHE A 26 19.05 4.55 11.80
CA PHE A 26 17.88 4.96 12.61
C PHE A 26 16.55 4.72 11.91
N ASP A 27 16.52 3.86 10.88
CA ASP A 27 15.28 3.55 10.20
C ASP A 27 14.36 2.70 11.08
N VAL A 28 13.10 3.12 11.17
CA VAL A 28 12.03 2.39 11.85
C VAL A 28 11.18 1.74 10.78
N THR A 29 10.96 0.43 10.92
CA THR A 29 10.08 -0.35 10.04
C THR A 29 8.89 -0.86 10.83
N GLU A 30 7.69 -0.45 10.41
CA GLU A 30 6.43 -0.93 10.99
C GLU A 30 5.50 -1.48 9.91
N THR A 31 4.51 -2.27 10.33
CA THR A 31 3.49 -2.82 9.44
C THR A 31 2.12 -2.43 9.95
N PHE A 32 1.25 -2.00 9.05
CA PHE A 32 -0.15 -1.70 9.33
C PHE A 32 -1.05 -2.32 8.28
N THR A 33 -2.34 -2.30 8.56
CA THR A 33 -3.37 -2.79 7.66
C THR A 33 -4.40 -1.69 7.45
N PHE A 34 -4.62 -1.34 6.19
CA PHE A 34 -5.64 -0.40 5.77
C PHE A 34 -6.76 -1.17 5.06
N GLU A 35 -8.02 -0.87 5.40
CA GLU A 35 -9.19 -1.46 4.76
C GLU A 35 -10.07 -0.39 4.11
N HIS A 36 -10.63 -0.74 2.96
CA HIS A 36 -11.64 0.07 2.30
C HIS A 36 -12.81 -0.78 1.83
N GLU A 37 -14.03 -0.31 2.09
CA GLU A 37 -15.27 -0.95 1.70
C GLU A 37 -15.88 -0.18 0.53
N PHE A 38 -16.29 -0.90 -0.51
CA PHE A 38 -17.19 -0.39 -1.54
C PHE A 38 -18.55 -1.04 -1.36
N VAL A 39 -19.59 -0.21 -1.29
CA VAL A 39 -20.98 -0.67 -1.12
C VAL A 39 -21.66 -0.58 -2.48
N VAL A 40 -21.95 -1.73 -3.07
CA VAL A 40 -22.68 -1.84 -4.34
C VAL A 40 -24.14 -2.10 -4.01
N PHE A 41 -25.01 -1.19 -4.40
CA PHE A 41 -26.46 -1.31 -4.27
C PHE A 41 -27.13 -0.69 -5.49
N GLU A 42 -27.16 -1.43 -6.59
CA GLU A 42 -27.63 -0.97 -7.90
C GLU A 42 -28.66 -1.94 -8.50
N ASN A 43 -29.61 -1.40 -9.26
CA ASN A 43 -30.53 -2.22 -10.08
C ASN A 43 -29.95 -2.54 -11.46
N ASP A 44 -28.80 -1.93 -11.79
CA ASP A 44 -28.06 -2.14 -13.02
C ASP A 44 -27.01 -3.24 -12.84
N ASP A 45 -26.54 -3.79 -13.96
CA ASP A 45 -25.54 -4.86 -13.99
C ASP A 45 -24.11 -4.34 -13.83
N SER A 46 -23.92 -3.02 -13.88
CA SER A 46 -22.62 -2.37 -13.83
C SER A 46 -22.57 -1.32 -12.72
N PHE A 47 -21.39 -1.20 -12.12
CA PHE A 47 -21.12 -0.31 -11.00
C PHE A 47 -19.75 0.35 -11.20
N GLN A 48 -19.67 1.63 -10.85
CA GLN A 48 -18.43 2.38 -10.86
C GLN A 48 -18.39 3.35 -9.69
N GLU A 49 -17.36 3.27 -8.86
CA GLU A 49 -17.14 4.19 -7.75
C GLU A 49 -15.69 4.68 -7.70
N PHE A 50 -15.55 5.97 -7.42
CA PHE A 50 -14.27 6.61 -7.14
C PHE A 50 -14.30 7.18 -5.73
N VAL A 51 -13.23 6.93 -4.98
CA VAL A 51 -13.04 7.49 -3.65
C VAL A 51 -11.65 8.07 -3.51
N SER A 52 -11.58 9.29 -2.98
CA SER A 52 -10.33 9.94 -2.60
C SER A 52 -10.04 9.67 -1.14
N ILE A 53 -8.85 9.17 -0.84
CA ILE A 53 -8.41 8.78 0.50
C ILE A 53 -7.16 9.58 0.85
N ASN A 54 -7.18 10.26 1.99
CA ASN A 54 -5.97 10.73 2.65
C ASN A 54 -5.61 9.74 3.76
N LEU A 55 -4.54 8.97 3.57
CA LEU A 55 -4.18 7.91 4.50
C LEU A 55 -3.62 8.44 5.82
N SER A 56 -3.02 9.63 5.82
CA SER A 56 -2.55 10.27 7.06
C SER A 56 -3.71 10.62 8.01
N GLN A 57 -4.93 10.76 7.50
CA GLN A 57 -6.12 10.99 8.34
C GLN A 57 -6.76 9.69 8.85
N LYS A 58 -6.31 8.54 8.35
CA LYS A 58 -6.88 7.22 8.66
C LYS A 58 -5.91 6.33 9.43
N GLU A 59 -4.61 6.47 9.20
CA GLU A 59 -3.55 5.63 9.77
C GLU A 59 -2.58 6.48 10.59
N THR A 60 -2.57 6.26 11.91
CA THR A 60 -1.72 7.03 12.84
C THR A 60 -0.24 6.95 12.52
N LEU A 61 0.25 5.81 11.98
CA LEU A 61 1.65 5.69 11.56
C LEU A 61 1.98 6.62 10.39
N ILE A 62 1.07 6.76 9.43
CA ILE A 62 1.28 7.67 8.29
C ILE A 62 1.23 9.12 8.76
N GLU A 63 0.32 9.46 9.68
CA GLU A 63 0.27 10.78 10.31
C GLU A 63 1.55 11.11 11.08
N GLN A 64 2.00 10.18 11.93
CA GLN A 64 3.13 10.35 12.84
C GLN A 64 4.43 10.56 12.07
N TYR A 65 4.66 9.77 11.02
CA TYR A 65 5.91 9.84 10.27
C TYR A 65 5.84 10.85 9.13
N GLY A 66 4.69 11.02 8.46
CA GLY A 66 4.48 12.02 7.42
C GLY A 66 5.63 12.10 6.40
N SER A 67 6.27 13.27 6.29
CA SER A 67 7.41 13.49 5.39
C SER A 67 8.69 12.71 5.73
N LYS A 68 8.74 12.02 6.87
CA LYS A 68 9.87 11.18 7.30
C LYS A 68 9.79 9.76 6.74
N ILE A 69 8.66 9.40 6.13
CA ILE A 69 8.49 8.13 5.44
C ILE A 69 9.49 8.10 4.28
N LYS A 70 10.32 7.06 4.27
CA LYS A 70 11.31 6.79 3.22
C LYS A 70 10.80 5.78 2.21
N LYS A 71 9.96 4.83 2.65
CA LYS A 71 9.50 3.74 1.82
C LYS A 71 8.12 3.25 2.26
N ILE A 72 7.26 3.01 1.28
CA ILE A 72 6.03 2.24 1.45
C ILE A 72 6.10 0.96 0.60
N GLU A 73 5.67 -0.15 1.17
CA GLU A 73 5.63 -1.46 0.53
C GLU A 73 4.33 -2.18 0.89
N ILE A 74 3.34 -2.13 0.01
CA ILE A 74 2.18 -3.03 0.08
C ILE A 74 2.66 -4.46 -0.17
N GLN A 75 2.49 -5.30 0.84
CA GLN A 75 2.99 -6.68 0.86
C GLN A 75 1.94 -7.68 0.40
N GLU A 76 0.67 -7.36 0.64
CA GLU A 76 -0.46 -8.26 0.38
C GLU A 76 -1.71 -7.41 0.17
N VAL A 77 -2.51 -7.78 -0.82
CA VAL A 77 -3.87 -7.28 -1.00
C VAL A 77 -4.82 -8.46 -0.93
N LYS A 78 -5.84 -8.35 -0.09
CA LYS A 78 -6.92 -9.31 0.04
C LYS A 78 -8.25 -8.67 -0.31
N TYR A 79 -9.20 -9.49 -0.69
CA TYR A 79 -10.59 -9.07 -0.82
C TYR A 79 -11.56 -10.14 -0.30
N HIS A 80 -12.73 -9.69 0.15
CA HIS A 80 -13.88 -10.54 0.48
C HIS A 80 -15.17 -9.73 0.38
N LEU A 81 -16.31 -10.42 0.42
CA LEU A 81 -17.60 -9.77 0.63
C LEU A 81 -17.94 -9.78 2.12
N LYS A 82 -18.36 -8.64 2.64
CA LYS A 82 -18.91 -8.50 3.99
C LYS A 82 -20.43 -8.73 3.99
N ALA A 83 -21.09 -8.37 2.89
CA ALA A 83 -22.52 -8.56 2.67
C ALA A 83 -22.78 -8.91 1.20
N HIS A 84 -23.82 -9.71 0.95
CA HIS A 84 -24.30 -10.10 -0.38
C HIS A 84 -25.75 -10.59 -0.22
N THR A 85 -26.67 -10.08 -1.05
CA THR A 85 -28.11 -10.45 -0.99
C THR A 85 -28.65 -11.05 -2.30
N GLY A 86 -27.80 -11.21 -3.32
CA GLY A 86 -28.16 -11.83 -4.59
C GLY A 86 -28.24 -13.37 -4.56
N SER A 87 -28.42 -13.99 -5.73
CA SER A 87 -28.48 -15.45 -5.87
C SER A 87 -27.15 -16.12 -5.50
N GLN A 88 -27.17 -17.40 -5.15
CA GLN A 88 -25.93 -18.13 -4.82
C GLN A 88 -25.01 -18.28 -6.03
N GLU A 89 -25.59 -18.30 -7.23
CA GLU A 89 -24.88 -18.42 -8.49
C GLU A 89 -24.40 -17.08 -9.07
N GLN A 90 -24.86 -15.93 -8.54
CA GLN A 90 -24.48 -14.60 -9.04
C GLN A 90 -22.96 -14.43 -9.07
N LYS A 91 -22.47 -13.91 -10.19
CA LYS A 91 -21.04 -13.75 -10.47
C LYS A 91 -20.69 -12.30 -10.74
N LEU A 92 -19.47 -11.95 -10.37
CA LEU A 92 -18.75 -10.88 -11.04
C LEU A 92 -18.35 -11.38 -12.42
N VAL A 93 -18.91 -10.76 -13.46
CA VAL A 93 -18.43 -10.89 -14.84
C VAL A 93 -17.05 -10.26 -14.93
N ASN A 94 -16.90 -9.06 -14.37
CA ASN A 94 -15.61 -8.40 -14.19
C ASN A 94 -15.60 -7.57 -12.89
N LEU A 95 -14.40 -7.39 -12.35
CA LEU A 95 -14.10 -6.37 -11.35
C LEU A 95 -12.70 -5.83 -11.63
N SER A 96 -12.57 -4.50 -11.66
CA SER A 96 -11.28 -3.82 -11.73
C SER A 96 -11.13 -2.88 -10.56
N LEU A 97 -10.06 -3.04 -9.79
CA LEU A 97 -9.63 -2.05 -8.80
C LEU A 97 -8.39 -1.34 -9.32
N LYS A 98 -8.43 -0.02 -9.33
CA LYS A 98 -7.35 0.84 -9.83
C LYS A 98 -6.92 1.83 -8.74
N SER A 99 -5.62 2.10 -8.67
CA SER A 99 -5.08 3.26 -7.96
C SER A 99 -5.04 4.47 -8.90
N ALA A 100 -5.44 5.63 -8.44
CA ALA A 100 -5.38 6.89 -9.18
C ALA A 100 -4.78 8.00 -8.32
N ASN A 101 -4.49 9.16 -8.92
CA ASN A 101 -4.25 10.36 -8.15
C ASN A 101 -5.52 10.73 -7.34
N ALA A 102 -5.38 11.54 -6.30
CA ALA A 102 -6.50 11.90 -5.42
C ALA A 102 -7.65 12.67 -6.12
N ASP A 103 -7.40 13.21 -7.32
CA ASP A 103 -8.38 13.86 -8.21
C ASP A 103 -8.99 12.90 -9.25
N GLY A 104 -8.62 11.62 -9.22
CA GLY A 104 -9.08 10.59 -10.16
C GLY A 104 -8.25 10.47 -11.45
N SER A 105 -7.24 11.32 -11.64
CA SER A 105 -6.39 11.26 -12.83
C SER A 105 -5.37 10.11 -12.79
N ASP A 106 -4.90 9.72 -13.98
CA ASP A 106 -3.87 8.69 -14.19
C ASP A 106 -4.14 7.36 -13.45
N PRO A 107 -5.29 6.69 -13.72
CA PRO A 107 -5.61 5.41 -13.10
C PRO A 107 -4.68 4.29 -13.58
N GLN A 108 -4.22 3.45 -12.66
CA GLN A 108 -3.41 2.26 -12.91
C GLN A 108 -4.04 1.05 -12.23
N SER A 109 -4.21 -0.03 -12.99
CA SER A 109 -4.84 -1.28 -12.53
C SER A 109 -4.03 -1.91 -11.40
N ILE A 110 -4.67 -2.18 -10.26
CA ILE A 110 -4.12 -3.00 -9.16
C ILE A 110 -4.49 -4.46 -9.39
N VAL A 111 -5.73 -4.73 -9.75
CA VAL A 111 -6.22 -6.08 -10.01
C VAL A 111 -7.40 -6.05 -10.96
N GLU A 112 -7.49 -7.09 -11.77
CA GLU A 112 -8.65 -7.40 -12.60
C GLU A 112 -9.07 -8.84 -12.30
N LEU A 113 -10.35 -9.02 -12.01
CA LEU A 113 -10.98 -10.31 -11.72
C LEU A 113 -12.08 -10.56 -12.74
N GLN A 114 -12.29 -11.83 -13.09
CA GLN A 114 -13.32 -12.26 -14.03
C GLN A 114 -13.94 -13.57 -13.55
N ASP A 115 -15.21 -13.77 -13.87
CA ASP A 115 -15.97 -15.00 -13.61
C ASP A 115 -15.92 -15.49 -12.15
N VAL A 116 -16.08 -14.57 -11.18
CA VAL A 116 -16.01 -14.90 -9.75
C VAL A 116 -17.40 -15.04 -9.15
N VAL A 117 -17.71 -16.21 -8.60
CA VAL A 117 -18.97 -16.44 -7.85
C VAL A 117 -18.94 -15.67 -6.53
N LEU A 118 -19.88 -14.73 -6.35
CA LEU A 118 -19.92 -13.81 -5.20
C LEU A 118 -20.10 -14.55 -3.87
N SER A 119 -20.97 -15.57 -3.82
CA SER A 119 -21.26 -16.32 -2.60
C SER A 119 -20.02 -16.98 -1.98
N GLY A 120 -19.03 -17.36 -2.80
CA GLY A 120 -17.77 -17.95 -2.34
C GLY A 120 -16.81 -16.96 -1.65
N LEU A 121 -17.08 -15.66 -1.78
CA LEU A 121 -16.28 -14.58 -1.19
C LEU A 121 -16.85 -14.07 0.14
N LEU A 122 -18.08 -14.45 0.50
CA LEU A 122 -18.75 -13.96 1.70
C LEU A 122 -18.00 -14.39 2.96
N ASN A 123 -17.46 -13.41 3.69
CA ASN A 123 -16.62 -13.59 4.87
C ASN A 123 -15.42 -14.51 4.65
N ASN A 124 -14.92 -14.57 3.41
CA ASN A 124 -13.82 -15.45 3.01
C ASN A 124 -12.67 -14.67 2.34
N PRO A 125 -11.77 -14.05 3.12
CA PRO A 125 -10.63 -13.29 2.62
C PRO A 125 -9.75 -14.10 1.66
N THR A 126 -9.64 -13.62 0.43
CA THR A 126 -8.85 -14.23 -0.63
C THR A 126 -7.70 -13.31 -1.01
N VAL A 127 -6.49 -13.85 -1.12
CA VAL A 127 -5.30 -13.10 -1.57
C VAL A 127 -5.40 -12.84 -3.06
N LEU A 128 -5.13 -11.60 -3.47
CA LEU A 128 -5.18 -11.16 -4.85
C LEU A 128 -3.81 -11.29 -5.52
N ASN A 129 -3.81 -11.70 -6.79
CA ASN A 129 -2.65 -11.55 -7.65
C ASN A 129 -2.65 -10.13 -8.24
N VAL A 130 -1.81 -9.26 -7.69
CA VAL A 130 -1.82 -7.84 -8.01
C VAL A 130 -0.86 -7.47 -9.13
N ASN A 131 -1.24 -6.47 -9.92
CA ASN A 131 -0.40 -5.84 -10.91
C ASN A 131 0.61 -4.89 -10.23
N SER A 132 1.89 -5.09 -10.54
CA SER A 132 2.99 -4.36 -9.90
C SER A 132 2.97 -2.86 -10.21
N GLN A 133 2.45 -2.42 -11.36
CA GLN A 133 2.37 -1.01 -11.73
C GLN A 133 1.33 -0.27 -10.88
N GLY A 134 0.14 -0.86 -10.68
CA GLY A 134 -0.86 -0.31 -9.78
C GLY A 134 -0.37 -0.23 -8.34
N ILE A 135 0.28 -1.30 -7.85
CA ILE A 135 0.88 -1.30 -6.51
C ILE A 135 2.00 -0.26 -6.38
N GLN A 136 2.86 -0.13 -7.38
CA GLN A 136 3.94 0.85 -7.34
C GLN A 136 3.39 2.29 -7.32
N LYS A 137 2.35 2.58 -8.12
CA LYS A 137 1.68 3.87 -8.07
C LYS A 137 1.09 4.13 -6.68
N LEU A 138 0.36 3.16 -6.12
CA LEU A 138 -0.23 3.30 -4.79
C LEU A 138 0.83 3.51 -3.69
N ASN A 139 1.92 2.74 -3.71
CA ASN A 139 3.06 2.93 -2.79
C ASN A 139 3.60 4.36 -2.90
N ASN A 140 3.85 4.86 -4.11
CA ASN A 140 4.38 6.21 -4.33
C ASN A 140 3.44 7.30 -3.79
N LEU A 141 2.13 7.15 -4.00
CA LEU A 141 1.14 8.11 -3.52
C LEU A 141 0.99 8.11 -1.99
N ILE A 142 1.17 6.95 -1.35
CA ILE A 142 1.17 6.84 0.11
C ILE A 142 2.49 7.36 0.70
N GLU A 143 3.62 7.13 0.04
CA GLU A 143 4.95 7.52 0.51
C GLU A 143 5.12 9.04 0.54
N ASN A 144 4.56 9.72 -0.46
CA ASN A 144 4.77 11.16 -0.65
C ASN A 144 3.60 11.99 -0.11
N SER A 145 3.89 13.10 0.55
CA SER A 145 2.89 14.08 0.97
C SER A 145 2.06 14.53 -0.26
N PRO A 146 0.72 14.61 -0.17
CA PRO A 146 -0.10 14.62 1.05
C PRO A 146 -0.56 13.23 1.57
N HIS A 147 0.05 12.13 1.11
CA HIS A 147 -0.34 10.75 1.45
C HIS A 147 -1.77 10.43 0.98
N SER A 148 -2.17 11.04 -0.14
CA SER A 148 -3.51 10.92 -0.71
C SER A 148 -3.50 10.20 -2.04
N PHE A 149 -4.49 9.34 -2.24
CA PHE A 149 -4.68 8.57 -3.46
C PHE A 149 -6.16 8.40 -3.76
N GLY A 150 -6.46 8.08 -5.01
CA GLY A 150 -7.75 7.61 -5.45
C GLY A 150 -7.80 6.08 -5.49
N LEU A 151 -8.88 5.49 -5.01
CA LEU A 151 -9.26 4.13 -5.40
C LEU A 151 -10.48 4.21 -6.31
N PHE A 152 -10.45 3.39 -7.35
CA PHE A 152 -11.47 3.37 -8.35
C PHE A 152 -11.86 1.93 -8.60
N MET A 153 -13.13 1.60 -8.37
CA MET A 153 -13.66 0.27 -8.60
C MET A 153 -14.67 0.32 -9.73
N GLU A 154 -14.48 -0.54 -10.72
CA GLU A 154 -15.48 -0.91 -11.72
C GLU A 154 -15.87 -2.36 -11.44
N ALA A 155 -17.16 -2.68 -11.48
CA ALA A 155 -17.63 -4.04 -11.37
C ALA A 155 -18.82 -4.26 -12.30
N GLN A 156 -18.95 -5.49 -12.80
CA GLN A 156 -20.11 -5.95 -13.54
C GLN A 156 -20.55 -7.31 -12.99
N VAL A 157 -21.85 -7.49 -12.81
CA VAL A 157 -22.48 -8.75 -12.41
C VAL A 157 -23.29 -9.36 -13.55
N ASP A 158 -23.56 -10.66 -13.49
CA ASP A 158 -24.36 -11.38 -14.48
C ASP A 158 -25.87 -11.38 -14.19
N GLU A 159 -26.25 -11.02 -12.97
CA GLU A 159 -27.64 -10.95 -12.49
C GLU A 159 -27.85 -9.68 -11.66
N THR A 160 -29.02 -9.06 -11.74
CA THR A 160 -29.40 -7.88 -10.95
C THR A 160 -30.57 -8.21 -9.98
N PRO A 161 -30.71 -7.51 -8.84
CA PRO A 161 -29.90 -6.37 -8.39
C PRO A 161 -28.48 -6.76 -7.96
N ALA A 162 -27.55 -5.83 -8.14
CA ALA A 162 -26.22 -5.90 -7.59
C ALA A 162 -26.26 -5.33 -6.16
N ASP A 163 -26.30 -6.20 -5.16
CA ASP A 163 -26.32 -5.81 -3.74
C ASP A 163 -25.29 -6.61 -2.95
N PHE A 164 -24.12 -6.00 -2.79
CA PHE A 164 -23.00 -6.57 -2.05
C PHE A 164 -22.06 -5.48 -1.51
N THR A 165 -21.33 -5.79 -0.45
CA THR A 165 -20.26 -4.94 0.08
C THR A 165 -18.95 -5.68 -0.05
N VAL A 166 -18.05 -5.18 -0.88
CA VAL A 166 -16.70 -5.73 -1.04
C VAL A 166 -15.71 -4.94 -0.18
N VAL A 167 -14.83 -5.66 0.50
CA VAL A 167 -13.78 -5.10 1.34
C VAL A 167 -12.43 -5.44 0.72
N PHE A 168 -11.61 -4.42 0.48
CA PHE A 168 -10.20 -4.59 0.12
C PHE A 168 -9.33 -4.29 1.34
N THR A 169 -8.46 -5.24 1.66
CA THR A 169 -7.52 -5.15 2.80
C THR A 169 -6.10 -5.09 2.26
N PHE A 170 -5.37 -4.04 2.61
CA PHE A 170 -3.99 -3.80 2.21
C PHE A 170 -3.08 -3.96 3.43
N ARG A 171 -2.19 -4.95 3.40
CA ARG A 171 -1.13 -5.07 4.40
C ARG A 171 0.09 -4.33 3.90
N THR A 172 0.52 -3.32 4.65
CA THR A 172 1.53 -2.37 4.22
C THR A 172 2.66 -2.31 5.22
N ARG A 173 3.89 -2.42 4.72
CA ARG A 173 5.11 -2.12 5.48
C ARG A 173 5.53 -0.69 5.17
N MET A 174 5.85 0.07 6.21
CA MET A 174 6.38 1.41 6.13
C MET A 174 7.77 1.44 6.75
N THR A 175 8.70 2.13 6.09
CA THR A 175 10.00 2.48 6.65
C THR A 175 10.12 3.99 6.71
N ALA A 176 10.48 4.53 7.87
CA ALA A 176 10.68 5.95 8.10
C ALA A 176 11.98 6.20 8.85
N ASN A 177 12.53 7.40 8.71
CA ASN A 177 13.67 7.84 9.52
C ASN A 177 13.24 9.00 10.43
N PRO A 178 13.08 8.78 11.75
CA PRO A 178 12.58 9.79 12.68
C PRO A 178 13.46 11.04 12.77
N LEU A 179 14.72 10.95 12.36
CA LEU A 179 15.74 12.00 12.49
C LEU A 179 15.94 12.83 11.22
N ASN A 180 15.30 12.45 10.11
CA ASN A 180 15.18 13.29 8.92
C ASN A 180 14.20 14.45 9.13
#